data_AF-A0A2T4DLV0-F1
#
_entry.id   AF-A0A2T4DLV0-F1
#
_cell.length_a   1.000
_cell.length_b   1.000
_cell.length_c   1.000
_cell.angle_alpha   90.00
_cell.angle_beta   90.00
_cell.angle_gamma   90.00
#
_symmetry.space_group_name_H-M   'P 1'
#
loop_
_entity.id
_entity.type
_entity.pdbx_description
1 polymer ?
#
loop_
_entity_poly.entity_id
_entity_poly.type
_entity_poly.pdbx_seq_one_letter_code
_entity_poly.pdbx_strand_id
1 'polypeptide(L)'
;MYSSYKDAGFVGLDQVPSHWDVLRFKQVFGEVNERSTTGEEELLSVSEYYGVKPRSQKIDEGEHLSRAESLEGYKLCDEGDLVMNIMLAWKRGLGVTNYRGI
;
A
#
# COMPACT_ATOMS: atom_id res chain seq x y z
N MET A 1 8.90 -22.62 -15.48
CA MET A 1 7.95 -22.35 -16.58
C MET A 1 6.72 -23.22 -16.35
N TYR A 2 5.51 -22.70 -16.59
CA TYR A 2 4.27 -23.48 -16.37
C TYR A 2 3.92 -24.32 -17.60
N SER A 3 3.13 -25.38 -17.42
CA SER A 3 2.77 -26.34 -18.48
C SER A 3 1.80 -25.77 -19.53
N SER A 4 0.99 -24.76 -19.18
CA SER A 4 0.04 -24.12 -20.08
C SER A 4 -0.34 -22.71 -19.61
N TYR A 5 -0.80 -21.88 -20.55
CA TYR A 5 -1.22 -20.50 -20.31
C TYR A 5 -2.62 -20.24 -20.89
N LYS A 6 -3.31 -19.22 -20.39
CA LYS A 6 -4.60 -18.70 -20.89
C LYS A 6 -4.53 -17.18 -20.99
N ASP A 7 -5.44 -16.59 -21.77
CA ASP A 7 -5.59 -15.13 -21.85
C ASP A 7 -5.90 -14.54 -20.47
N ALA A 8 -5.25 -13.43 -20.12
CA ALA A 8 -5.42 -12.80 -18.82
C ALA A 8 -6.76 -12.07 -18.66
N GLY A 9 -7.38 -11.65 -19.77
CA GLY A 9 -8.66 -10.95 -19.80
C GLY A 9 -8.59 -9.48 -19.39
N PHE A 10 -7.41 -8.86 -19.32
CA PHE A 10 -7.23 -7.45 -18.99
C PHE A 10 -6.00 -6.83 -19.68
N VAL A 11 -6.02 -5.51 -19.87
CA VAL A 11 -4.95 -4.76 -20.54
C VAL A 11 -3.69 -4.74 -19.67
N GLY A 12 -2.52 -4.93 -20.30
CA GLY A 12 -1.21 -4.83 -19.64
C GLY A 12 -0.60 -6.16 -19.20
N LEU A 13 -1.30 -7.27 -19.45
CA LEU A 13 -0.77 -8.63 -19.30
C LEU A 13 -1.44 -9.55 -20.33
N ASP A 14 -0.68 -10.17 -21.22
CA ASP A 14 -1.26 -10.96 -22.31
C ASP A 14 -1.76 -12.32 -21.83
N GLN A 15 -0.92 -13.05 -21.07
CA GLN A 15 -1.20 -14.43 -20.66
C GLN A 15 -0.84 -14.70 -19.20
N VAL A 16 -1.62 -15.57 -18.57
CA VAL A 16 -1.40 -16.10 -17.22
C VAL A 16 -1.38 -17.63 -17.23
N PRO A 17 -0.76 -18.30 -16.27
CA PRO A 17 -0.82 -19.76 -16.17
C PRO A 17 -2.26 -20.26 -16.15
N SER A 18 -2.58 -21.32 -16.90
CA SER A 18 -3.99 -21.73 -17.09
C SER A 18 -4.73 -22.06 -15.79
N HIS A 19 -4.01 -22.53 -14.77
CA HIS A 19 -4.53 -22.94 -13.47
C HIS A 19 -4.72 -21.76 -12.48
N TRP A 20 -4.32 -20.54 -12.83
CA TRP A 20 -4.53 -19.37 -11.96
C TRP A 20 -5.96 -18.85 -12.05
N ASP A 21 -6.54 -18.50 -10.92
CA ASP A 21 -7.78 -17.71 -10.89
C ASP A 21 -7.46 -16.23 -11.07
N VAL A 22 -8.22 -15.56 -11.95
CA VAL A 22 -8.10 -14.10 -12.18
C VAL A 22 -9.24 -13.43 -11.43
N LEU A 23 -8.91 -12.78 -10.31
CA LEU A 23 -9.86 -12.13 -9.43
C LEU A 23 -9.62 -10.62 -9.38
N ARG A 24 -10.69 -9.84 -9.18
CA ARG A 24 -10.54 -8.41 -8.90
C ARG A 24 -9.97 -8.24 -7.49
N PHE A 25 -9.13 -7.23 -7.30
CA PHE A 25 -8.50 -6.91 -6.01
C PHE A 25 -9.50 -6.88 -4.83
N LYS A 26 -10.68 -6.25 -5.02
CA LYS A 26 -11.76 -6.18 -4.02
C LYS A 26 -12.40 -7.52 -3.63
N GLN A 27 -12.11 -8.61 -4.35
CA GLN A 27 -12.58 -9.96 -4.01
C GLN A 27 -11.61 -10.67 -3.07
N VAL A 28 -10.38 -10.16 -2.94
CA VAL A 28 -9.31 -10.76 -2.13
C VAL A 28 -9.02 -9.91 -0.89
N PHE A 29 -9.13 -8.59 -1.00
CA PHE A 29 -8.86 -7.64 0.09
C PHE A 29 -10.13 -6.97 0.62
N GLY A 30 -10.19 -6.81 1.93
CA GLY A 30 -11.16 -5.95 2.63
C GLY A 30 -10.55 -4.57 2.92
N GLU A 31 -11.38 -3.53 2.91
CA GLU A 31 -10.92 -2.19 3.25
C GLU A 31 -10.81 -2.02 4.77
N VAL A 32 -9.64 -1.59 5.24
CA VAL A 32 -9.46 -1.03 6.58
C VAL A 32 -9.87 0.44 6.55
N ASN A 33 -10.86 0.79 7.36
CA ASN A 33 -11.39 2.15 7.48
C ASN A 33 -11.46 2.63 8.94
N GLU A 34 -10.77 1.94 9.84
CA GLU A 34 -10.52 2.45 11.19
C GLU A 34 -9.65 3.70 11.10
N ARG A 35 -9.90 4.67 11.98
CA ARG A 35 -9.23 5.96 11.96
C ARG A 35 -8.73 6.31 13.33
N SER A 36 -7.56 6.92 13.37
CA SER A 36 -6.97 7.45 14.59
C SER A 36 -7.87 8.53 15.19
N THR A 37 -8.02 8.49 16.52
CA THR A 37 -8.77 9.49 17.29
C THR A 37 -7.87 10.58 17.87
N THR A 38 -6.56 10.33 18.00
CA THR A 38 -5.59 11.26 18.62
C THR A 38 -4.52 11.75 17.64
N GLY A 39 -4.25 10.99 16.57
CA GLY A 39 -3.16 11.24 15.63
C GLY A 39 -1.76 10.99 16.19
N GLU A 40 -1.64 10.28 17.32
CA GLU A 40 -0.37 10.06 18.04
C GLU A 40 0.35 8.77 17.62
N GLU A 41 -0.27 7.94 16.80
CA GLU A 41 0.33 6.72 16.28
C GLU A 41 1.51 7.01 15.34
N GLU A 42 2.39 6.01 15.14
CA GLU A 42 3.56 6.18 14.28
C GLU A 42 3.13 6.53 12.86
N LEU A 43 3.55 7.70 12.38
CA LEU A 43 3.31 8.13 11.01
C LEU A 43 4.20 7.33 10.06
N LEU A 44 3.57 6.59 9.16
CA LEU A 44 4.24 5.77 8.17
C LEU A 44 4.37 6.52 6.83
N SER A 45 5.29 6.02 6.00
CA SER A 45 5.51 6.47 4.64
C SER A 45 5.51 5.27 3.71
N VAL A 46 4.92 5.42 2.53
CA VAL A 46 4.86 4.36 1.50
C VAL A 46 5.54 4.83 0.22
N SER A 47 6.45 4.01 -0.34
CA SER A 47 7.01 4.24 -1.69
C SER A 47 7.40 2.94 -2.40
N GLU A 48 7.68 3.06 -3.69
CA GLU A 48 8.22 1.96 -4.50
C GLU A 48 9.61 1.47 -4.09
N TYR A 49 10.38 2.28 -3.37
CA TYR A 49 11.79 1.97 -3.07
C TYR A 49 11.94 1.10 -1.83
N TYR A 50 11.10 1.33 -0.82
CA TYR A 50 11.24 0.68 0.49
C TYR A 50 9.92 0.10 1.03
N GLY A 51 8.82 0.15 0.26
CA GLY A 51 7.51 -0.28 0.74
C GLY A 51 7.02 0.65 1.83
N VAL A 52 6.76 0.12 3.03
CA VAL A 52 6.28 0.87 4.21
C VAL A 52 7.39 1.05 5.23
N LYS A 53 7.62 2.28 5.70
CA LYS A 53 8.56 2.58 6.79
C LYS A 53 8.04 3.69 7.69
N PRO A 54 8.44 3.72 8.98
CA PRO A 54 8.29 4.88 9.83
C PRO A 54 8.83 6.13 9.16
N ARG A 55 8.04 7.20 9.12
CA ARG A 55 8.41 8.45 8.46
C ARG A 55 9.62 9.10 9.14
N SER A 56 9.80 8.86 10.43
CA SER A 56 10.98 9.24 11.21
C SER A 56 12.29 8.67 10.64
N GLN A 57 12.26 7.53 9.95
CA GLN A 57 13.43 6.93 9.29
C GLN A 57 13.73 7.54 7.92
N LYS A 58 12.88 8.47 7.44
CA LYS A 58 13.16 9.34 6.30
C LYS A 58 13.74 10.66 6.78
N ILE A 59 15.00 10.63 7.17
CA ILE A 59 15.79 11.85 7.35
C ILE A 59 16.60 12.00 6.07
N ASP A 60 16.04 12.73 5.10
CA ASP A 60 16.84 13.38 4.07
C ASP A 60 16.46 14.86 4.02
N GLU A 61 17.45 15.72 4.17
CA GLU A 61 17.34 17.17 4.18
C GLU A 61 16.89 17.66 2.79
N GLY A 62 15.61 17.99 2.62
CA GLY A 62 15.16 18.72 1.43
C GLY A 62 13.82 18.32 0.84
N GLU A 63 13.19 17.21 1.27
CA GLU A 63 11.77 17.04 0.95
C GLU A 63 10.97 18.10 1.71
N HIS A 64 10.24 18.94 0.97
CA HIS A 64 9.25 19.84 1.56
C HIS A 64 8.10 18.97 2.09
N LEU A 65 8.31 18.40 3.28
CA LEU A 65 7.35 17.58 3.96
C LEU A 65 6.18 18.50 4.32
N SER A 66 5.09 18.41 3.57
CA SER A 66 3.84 18.99 4.05
C SER A 66 3.52 18.31 5.38
N ARG A 67 3.59 19.10 6.45
CA ARG A 67 3.12 18.68 7.78
C ARG A 67 1.65 19.07 7.83
N ALA A 68 0.80 18.06 7.97
CA ALA A 68 -0.56 18.34 8.43
C ALA A 68 -0.47 18.93 9.84
N GLU A 69 -1.39 19.85 10.17
CA GLU A 69 -1.46 20.44 11.51
C GLU A 69 -1.89 19.40 12.57
N SER A 70 -2.65 18.39 12.14
CA SER A 70 -3.03 17.22 12.93
C SER A 70 -3.06 15.96 12.06
N LEU A 71 -2.84 14.81 12.69
CA LEU A 71 -2.98 13.48 12.09
C LEU A 71 -4.26 12.76 12.56
N GLU A 72 -5.10 13.42 13.36
CA GLU A 72 -6.41 12.89 13.74
C GLU A 72 -7.24 12.55 12.49
N GLY A 73 -7.94 11.42 12.52
CA GLY A 73 -8.74 10.94 11.39
C GLY A 73 -7.94 10.25 10.28
N TYR A 74 -6.61 10.16 10.38
CA TYR A 74 -5.80 9.31 9.48
C TYR A 74 -6.21 7.84 9.64
N LYS A 75 -6.09 7.07 8.54
CA LYS A 75 -6.44 5.66 8.56
C LYS A 75 -5.39 4.87 9.33
N LEU A 76 -5.86 4.01 10.22
CA LEU A 76 -4.99 3.06 10.90
C LEU A 76 -4.66 1.88 9.99
N CYS A 77 -3.48 1.31 10.23
CA CYS A 77 -3.08 0.00 9.71
C CYS A 77 -2.36 -0.78 10.80
N ASP A 78 -2.45 -2.10 10.71
CA ASP A 78 -1.77 -3.04 11.59
C ASP A 78 -0.80 -3.93 10.80
N GLU A 79 0.09 -4.63 11.50
CA GLU A 79 1.07 -5.52 10.88
C GLU A 79 0.40 -6.53 9.93
N GLY A 80 0.90 -6.64 8.70
CA GLY A 80 0.34 -7.49 7.65
C GLY A 80 -0.67 -6.79 6.73
N ASP A 81 -1.09 -5.56 7.04
CA ASP A 81 -1.96 -4.79 6.14
C ASP A 81 -1.23 -4.35 4.87
N LEU A 82 -1.93 -4.41 3.74
CA LEU A 82 -1.47 -3.83 2.49
C LEU A 82 -1.81 -2.33 2.47
N VAL A 83 -0.79 -1.49 2.66
CA VAL A 83 -0.93 -0.04 2.66
C VAL A 83 -0.64 0.51 1.25
N MET A 84 -1.44 1.48 0.81
CA MET A 84 -1.30 2.10 -0.51
C MET A 84 -1.41 3.62 -0.41
N ASN A 85 -0.44 4.32 -1.00
CA ASN A 85 -0.59 5.73 -1.28
C ASN A 85 -1.36 5.89 -2.60
N ILE A 86 -2.62 6.33 -2.52
CA ILE A 86 -3.50 6.48 -3.68
C ILE A 86 -2.97 7.48 -4.73
N MET A 87 -2.20 8.49 -4.33
CA MET A 87 -1.60 9.47 -5.25
C MET A 87 -0.41 8.88 -6.02
N LEU A 88 0.24 7.86 -5.45
CA LEU A 88 1.43 7.21 -6.00
C LEU A 88 1.18 5.75 -6.39
N ALA A 89 -0.07 5.28 -6.40
CA ALA A 89 -0.41 3.88 -6.71
C ALA A 89 0.09 3.47 -8.10
N TRP A 90 -0.01 4.39 -9.08
CA TRP A 90 0.52 4.20 -10.44
C TRP A 90 2.04 3.99 -10.47
N LYS A 91 2.76 4.52 -9.47
CA LYS A 91 4.21 4.40 -9.31
C LYS A 91 4.59 3.36 -8.26
N ARG A 92 3.80 2.28 -8.12
CA ARG A 92 4.03 1.19 -7.15
C ARG A 92 4.14 1.69 -5.70
N GLY A 93 3.41 2.76 -5.34
CA GLY A 93 3.31 3.26 -3.96
C GLY A 93 2.43 2.37 -3.07
N LEU A 94 2.77 1.10 -2.94
CA LEU A 94 2.10 0.13 -2.07
C LEU A 94 3.10 -0.80 -1.38
N GLY A 95 2.74 -1.35 -0.23
CA GLY A 95 3.53 -2.35 0.48
C GLY A 95 2.79 -2.96 1.65
N VAL A 96 3.18 -4.17 2.04
CA VAL A 96 2.68 -4.81 3.27
C VAL A 96 3.48 -4.24 4.45
N THR A 97 2.78 -3.72 5.46
CA THR A 97 3.42 -3.10 6.62
C THR A 97 3.89 -4.14 7.64
N ASN A 98 5.04 -3.88 8.26
CA ASN A 98 5.52 -4.59 9.46
C ASN A 98 5.35 -3.73 10.72
N TYR A 99 4.51 -2.69 10.63
CA TYR A 99 4.31 -1.71 11.68
C TYR A 99 2.83 -1.44 11.82
N ARG A 100 2.38 -1.27 13.07
CA ARG A 100 1.14 -0.58 13.37
C ARG A 100 1.36 0.94 13.29
N GLY A 101 0.45 1.66 12.65
CA GLY A 101 0.59 3.11 12.48
C GLY A 101 -0.48 3.76 11.61
N ILE A 102 -0.20 4.98 11.17
CA ILE A 102 -1.09 5.85 10.36
C ILE A 102 -0.40 6.41 9.11
#